data_AF-R7P9I2-F1
#
_entry.id   AF-R7P9I2-F1
#
_cell.length_a   1.000
_cell.length_b   1.000
_cell.length_c   1.000
_cell.angle_alpha   90.00
_cell.angle_beta   90.00
_cell.angle_gamma   90.00
#
_symmetry.space_group_name_H-M   'P 1'
#
loop_
_entity.id
_entity.type
_entity.pdbx_description
1 polymer ?
#
loop_
_entity_poly.entity_id
_entity_poly.type
_entity_poly.pdbx_seq_one_letter_code
_entity_poly.pdbx_strand_id
1 'polypeptide(L)'
;MGGHIDLGETPEQALLREAREELGLSEFKATPLWQYVHTSPIETEWVSSYYTVIPESTAIHPSEETDGGRFWEWEEIEQQLELEVFTPNFVAEFKRLQQMRPSLHLPEK
;
A
#
# COMPACT_ATOMS: atom_id res chain seq x y z
N MET A 1 2.35 -1.42 -4.15
CA MET A 1 1.38 -2.51 -4.06
C MET A 1 0.00 -1.97 -4.24
N GLY A 2 -0.51 -2.14 -5.44
CA GLY A 2 -1.89 -1.91 -5.81
C GLY A 2 -2.17 -2.87 -6.95
N GLY A 3 -3.29 -3.56 -6.91
CA GLY A 3 -3.62 -4.60 -7.89
C GLY A 3 -5.12 -4.84 -7.93
N HIS A 4 -5.57 -5.68 -8.84
CA HIS A 4 -6.98 -5.94 -9.08
C HIS A 4 -7.43 -7.26 -8.44
N ILE A 5 -8.70 -7.30 -8.07
CA ILE A 5 -9.33 -8.51 -7.53
C ILE A 5 -9.79 -9.36 -8.71
N ASP A 6 -9.27 -10.58 -8.82
CA ASP A 6 -9.70 -11.51 -9.86
C ASP A 6 -11.09 -12.08 -9.58
N LEU A 7 -11.73 -12.63 -10.62
CA LEU A 7 -13.04 -13.24 -10.49
C LEU A 7 -13.03 -14.36 -9.45
N GLY A 8 -13.78 -14.17 -8.37
CA GLY A 8 -13.94 -15.15 -7.30
C GLY A 8 -12.99 -14.95 -6.12
N GLU A 9 -12.11 -13.95 -6.16
CA GLU A 9 -11.27 -13.57 -5.02
C GLU A 9 -12.00 -12.63 -4.06
N THR A 10 -11.70 -12.74 -2.77
CA THR A 10 -11.94 -11.66 -1.80
C THR A 10 -10.81 -10.64 -1.89
N PRO A 11 -11.01 -9.39 -1.42
CA PRO A 11 -9.95 -8.39 -1.37
C PRO A 11 -8.69 -8.88 -0.65
N GLU A 12 -8.84 -9.64 0.44
CA GLU A 12 -7.70 -10.21 1.18
C GLU A 12 -6.96 -11.28 0.38
N GLN A 13 -7.67 -12.10 -0.41
CA GLN A 13 -7.04 -13.11 -1.27
C GLN A 13 -6.22 -12.44 -2.38
N ALA A 14 -6.80 -11.44 -3.05
CA ALA A 14 -6.10 -10.64 -4.05
C ALA A 14 -4.87 -9.98 -3.43
N LEU A 15 -5.01 -9.30 -2.27
CA LEU A 15 -3.89 -8.66 -1.57
C LEU A 15 -2.74 -9.62 -1.26
N LEU A 16 -3.04 -10.84 -0.78
CA LEU A 16 -2.01 -11.85 -0.49
C LEU A 16 -1.33 -12.36 -1.77
N ARG A 17 -2.09 -12.53 -2.86
CA ARG A 17 -1.56 -12.93 -4.16
C ARG A 17 -0.64 -11.86 -4.73
N GLU A 18 -1.10 -10.61 -4.81
CA GLU A 18 -0.31 -9.48 -5.33
C GLU A 18 0.94 -9.22 -4.48
N ALA A 19 0.84 -9.23 -3.15
CA ALA A 19 2.00 -9.06 -2.28
C ALA A 19 3.07 -10.14 -2.49
N ARG A 20 2.64 -11.38 -2.77
CA ARG A 20 3.56 -12.47 -3.11
C ARG A 20 4.16 -12.27 -4.49
N GLU A 21 3.38 -11.85 -5.47
CA GLU A 21 3.79 -11.74 -6.88
C GLU A 21 4.68 -10.53 -7.12
N GLU A 22 4.34 -9.34 -6.61
CA GLU A 22 5.17 -8.14 -6.82
C GLU A 22 6.29 -7.98 -5.78
N LEU A 23 6.18 -8.51 -4.55
CA LEU A 23 7.20 -8.31 -3.48
C LEU A 23 7.80 -9.60 -2.89
N GLY A 24 7.33 -10.78 -3.29
CA GLY A 24 7.70 -12.02 -2.62
C GLY A 24 7.20 -12.14 -1.17
N LEU A 25 6.33 -11.23 -0.71
CA LEU A 25 5.86 -11.18 0.67
C LEU A 25 4.67 -12.13 0.88
N SER A 26 4.93 -13.25 1.55
CA SER A 26 3.94 -14.34 1.69
C SER A 26 3.29 -14.43 3.08
N GLU A 27 3.99 -13.98 4.13
CA GLU A 27 3.54 -14.10 5.51
C GLU A 27 3.46 -12.73 6.17
N PHE A 28 2.25 -12.19 6.22
CA PHE A 28 1.98 -10.92 6.89
C PHE A 28 0.53 -10.84 7.35
N LYS A 29 0.26 -9.97 8.32
CA LYS A 29 -1.10 -9.67 8.76
C LYS A 29 -1.56 -8.38 8.10
N ALA A 30 -2.47 -8.48 7.15
CA ALA A 30 -3.17 -7.33 6.59
C ALA A 30 -4.19 -6.79 7.61
N THR A 31 -4.14 -5.48 7.88
CA THR A 31 -5.11 -4.79 8.72
C THR A 31 -5.85 -3.78 7.86
N PRO A 32 -7.20 -3.85 7.77
CA PRO A 32 -7.97 -2.95 6.92
C PRO A 32 -7.87 -1.51 7.43
N LEU A 33 -7.77 -0.57 6.50
CA LEU A 33 -7.78 0.87 6.76
C LEU A 33 -9.13 1.49 6.39
N TRP A 34 -9.46 1.46 5.10
CA TRP A 34 -10.69 2.06 4.57
C TRP A 34 -11.00 1.53 3.17
N GLN A 35 -12.22 1.77 2.73
CA GLN A 35 -12.65 1.57 1.36
C GLN A 35 -13.21 2.88 0.80
N TYR A 36 -13.01 3.11 -0.50
CA TYR A 36 -13.53 4.28 -1.19
C TYR A 36 -13.60 4.05 -2.70
N VAL A 37 -14.40 4.87 -3.38
CA VAL A 37 -14.40 4.93 -4.83
C VAL A 37 -13.33 5.94 -5.26
N HIS A 38 -12.31 5.48 -5.96
CA HIS A 38 -11.36 6.32 -6.66
C HIS A 38 -11.87 6.59 -8.08
N THR A 39 -11.90 7.85 -8.50
CA THR A 39 -12.34 8.23 -9.85
C THR A 39 -11.29 9.12 -10.49
N SER A 40 -10.85 8.73 -11.68
CA SER A 40 -10.02 9.53 -12.57
C SER A 40 -10.84 9.90 -13.82
N PRO A 41 -10.31 10.74 -14.73
CA PRO A 41 -10.96 11.00 -16.02
C PRO A 41 -11.11 9.76 -16.92
N ILE A 42 -10.37 8.69 -16.65
CA ILE A 42 -10.27 7.50 -17.49
C ILE A 42 -11.00 6.30 -16.85
N GLU A 43 -10.90 6.15 -15.53
CA GLU A 43 -11.39 4.97 -14.83
C GLU A 43 -12.04 5.31 -13.48
N THR A 44 -12.76 4.35 -12.92
CA THR A 44 -13.31 4.42 -11.58
C THR A 44 -13.18 3.07 -10.93
N GLU A 45 -12.58 3.05 -9.75
CA GLU A 45 -12.18 1.84 -9.04
C GLU A 45 -12.74 1.84 -7.62
N TRP A 46 -13.17 0.66 -7.15
CA TRP A 46 -13.47 0.45 -5.74
C TRP A 46 -12.20 0.00 -5.03
N VAL A 47 -11.59 0.90 -4.27
CA VAL A 47 -10.31 0.67 -3.59
C VAL A 47 -10.57 0.16 -2.17
N SER A 48 -9.86 -0.91 -1.81
CA SER A 48 -9.79 -1.42 -0.43
C SER A 48 -8.36 -1.33 0.08
N SER A 49 -8.10 -0.42 1.02
CA SER A 49 -6.76 -0.12 1.52
C SER A 49 -6.48 -0.88 2.81
N TYR A 50 -5.26 -1.40 2.93
CA TYR A 50 -4.77 -2.16 4.07
C TYR A 50 -3.39 -1.67 4.47
N TYR A 51 -3.01 -1.92 5.73
CA TYR A 51 -1.62 -1.78 6.17
C TYR A 51 -1.12 -3.07 6.80
N THR A 52 0.19 -3.23 6.81
CA THR A 52 0.87 -4.27 7.57
C THR A 52 2.16 -3.73 8.16
N VAL A 53 2.65 -4.38 9.21
CA VAL A 53 3.95 -4.11 9.81
C VAL A 53 4.71 -5.41 9.81
N ILE A 54 5.90 -5.39 9.22
CA ILE A 54 6.78 -6.54 9.08
C ILE A 54 8.08 -6.30 9.84
N PRO A 55 8.74 -7.35 10.35
CA PRO A 55 10.08 -7.24 10.92
C PRO A 55 11.07 -6.64 9.92
N GLU A 56 12.02 -5.83 10.38
CA GLU A 56 13.07 -5.25 9.54
C GLU A 56 13.91 -6.31 8.82
N SER A 57 14.03 -7.52 9.39
CA SER A 57 14.72 -8.65 8.77
C SER A 57 13.93 -9.33 7.65
N THR A 58 12.71 -8.88 7.35
CA THR A 58 11.87 -9.47 6.30
C THR A 58 12.44 -9.11 4.93
N ALA A 59 12.84 -10.13 4.16
CA ALA A 59 13.29 -9.92 2.80
C ALA A 59 12.12 -9.54 1.90
N ILE A 60 12.32 -8.49 1.09
CA ILE A 60 11.41 -8.05 0.05
C ILE A 60 12.09 -8.26 -1.30
N HIS A 61 11.37 -8.85 -2.25
CA HIS A 61 11.84 -9.22 -3.57
C HIS A 61 10.92 -8.60 -4.64
N PRO A 62 11.15 -7.32 -5.00
CA PRO A 62 10.40 -6.67 -6.06
C PRO A 62 10.51 -7.46 -7.39
N SER A 63 9.38 -7.67 -8.07
CA SER A 63 9.33 -8.30 -9.38
C SER A 63 9.71 -7.33 -10.51
N GLU A 64 9.70 -7.80 -11.76
CA GLU A 64 9.94 -6.94 -12.94
C GLU A 64 8.79 -5.96 -13.21
N GLU A 65 7.66 -6.09 -12.52
CA GLU A 65 6.53 -5.15 -12.64
C GLU A 65 6.85 -3.80 -12.02
N THR A 66 7.79 -3.75 -11.09
CA THR A 66 8.25 -2.50 -10.48
C THR A 66 9.68 -2.21 -10.91
N ASP A 67 10.04 -0.92 -10.99
CA ASP A 67 11.44 -0.48 -11.15
C ASP A 67 12.25 -0.63 -9.83
N GLY A 68 11.95 -1.67 -9.04
CA GLY A 68 12.48 -1.92 -7.71
C GLY A 68 11.63 -1.31 -6.58
N GLY A 69 12.29 -0.99 -5.46
CA GLY A 69 11.64 -0.43 -4.28
C GLY A 69 12.63 -0.23 -3.13
N ARG A 70 12.25 0.62 -2.18
CA ARG A 70 12.98 0.82 -0.92
C ARG A 70 12.02 1.19 0.20
N PHE A 71 12.47 1.02 1.44
CA PHE A 71 11.81 1.64 2.57
C PHE A 71 12.14 3.14 2.60
N TRP A 72 11.13 3.93 2.96
CA TRP A 72 11.21 5.38 3.07
C TRP A 72 11.00 5.78 4.52
N GLU A 73 11.77 6.74 4.98
CA GLU A 73 11.47 7.40 6.25
C GLU A 73 10.21 8.27 6.08
N TRP A 74 9.43 8.40 7.16
CA TRP A 74 8.16 9.10 7.11
C TRP A 74 8.33 10.56 6.66
N GLU A 75 9.30 11.25 7.25
CA GLU A 75 9.62 12.65 6.96
C GLU A 75 10.14 12.83 5.52
N GLU A 76 10.75 11.79 4.95
CA GLU A 76 11.22 11.80 3.57
C GLU A 76 10.05 11.78 2.59
N ILE A 77 9.01 10.98 2.87
CA ILE A 77 7.78 10.98 2.08
C ILE A 77 7.12 12.35 2.13
N GLU A 78 7.00 12.93 3.33
CA GLU A 78 6.37 14.25 3.54
C GLU A 78 7.02 15.36 2.71
N GLN A 79 8.37 15.36 2.62
CA GLN A 79 9.11 16.34 1.84
C GLN A 79 8.89 16.22 0.33
N GLN A 80 8.40 15.08 -0.15
CA GLN A 80 8.24 14.78 -1.57
C GLN A 80 6.77 14.72 -2.03
N LEU A 81 5.80 14.92 -1.13
CA LEU A 81 4.37 14.87 -1.46
C LEU A 81 3.91 15.88 -2.51
N GLU A 82 4.55 17.05 -2.55
CA GLU A 82 4.23 18.13 -3.50
C GLU A 82 5.12 18.08 -4.76
N LEU A 83 5.97 17.06 -4.87
CA LEU A 83 6.75 16.76 -6.07
C LEU A 83 6.05 15.67 -6.88
N GLU A 84 6.29 15.63 -8.18
CA GLU A 84 5.75 14.58 -9.08
C GLU A 84 6.50 13.23 -8.94
N VAL A 85 6.87 12.88 -7.71
CA VAL A 85 7.55 11.61 -7.37
C VAL A 85 6.54 10.49 -7.13
N PHE A 86 5.40 10.80 -6.51
CA PHE A 86 4.38 9.82 -6.14
C PHE A 86 3.14 9.92 -7.03
N THR A 87 2.42 8.82 -7.17
CA THR A 87 1.15 8.82 -7.89
C THR A 87 0.10 9.66 -7.14
N PRO A 88 -0.85 10.29 -7.84
CA PRO A 88 -1.91 11.07 -7.19
C PRO A 88 -2.70 10.27 -6.14
N ASN A 89 -2.93 8.98 -6.38
CA ASN A 89 -3.60 8.11 -5.42
C ASN A 89 -2.79 7.93 -4.14
N PHE A 90 -1.48 7.65 -4.26
CA PHE A 90 -0.60 7.52 -3.09
C PHE A 90 -0.57 8.81 -2.24
N VAL A 91 -0.45 9.98 -2.88
CA VAL A 91 -0.45 11.27 -2.16
C VAL A 91 -1.75 11.47 -1.37
N ALA A 92 -2.90 11.14 -1.96
CA ALA A 92 -4.18 11.23 -1.29
C ALA A 92 -4.30 10.25 -0.10
N GLU A 93 -3.88 9.00 -0.29
CA GLU A 93 -3.91 7.98 0.76
C GLU A 93 -2.94 8.28 1.90
N PHE A 94 -1.74 8.79 1.61
CA PHE A 94 -0.77 9.17 2.63
C PHE A 94 -1.28 10.36 3.46
N LYS A 95 -1.90 11.36 2.84
CA LYS A 95 -2.54 12.49 3.55
C LYS A 95 -3.68 12.01 4.46
N ARG A 96 -4.42 10.97 4.06
CA ARG A 96 -5.43 10.33 4.91
C ARG A 96 -4.80 9.54 6.06
N LEU A 97 -3.71 8.83 5.78
CA LEU A 97 -2.95 8.06 6.77
C LEU A 97 -2.37 8.98 7.86
N GLN A 98 -1.85 10.15 7.50
CA GLN A 98 -1.36 11.16 8.46
C GLN A 98 -2.42 11.50 9.53
N GLN A 99 -3.68 11.62 9.12
CA GLN A 99 -4.79 11.94 10.04
C GLN A 99 -5.18 10.75 10.93
N MET A 100 -5.07 9.53 10.39
CA MET A 100 -5.48 8.30 11.08
C MET A 100 -4.39 7.71 11.97
N ARG A 101 -3.11 7.97 11.67
CA ARG A 101 -1.96 7.36 12.34
C ARG A 101 -2.02 7.40 13.87
N PRO A 102 -2.45 8.48 14.55
CA PRO A 102 -2.57 8.50 16.00
C PRO A 102 -3.53 7.46 16.59
N SER A 103 -4.45 6.93 15.77
CA SER A 103 -5.41 5.89 16.15
C SER A 103 -4.96 4.46 15.79
N LEU A 104 -3.87 4.33 15.02
CA LEU A 104 -3.34 3.03 14.64
C LEU A 104 -2.50 2.46 15.79
N HIS A 105 -2.80 1.23 16.20
CA HIS A 105 -2.01 0.49 17.19
C HIS A 105 -0.77 -0.11 16.50
N LEU A 106 0.18 0.76 16.17
CA LEU A 106 1.46 0.33 15.61
C LEU A 106 2.35 -0.22 16.75
N PRO A 107 3.09 -1.32 16.52
CA PRO A 107 4.07 -1.78 17.49
C PRO A 107 5.14 -0.68 17.70
N GLU A 108 5.59 -0.53 18.95
CA GLU A 108 6.74 0.33 19.25
C GLU A 108 7.99 -0.21 18.53
N LYS A 109 8.83 0.69 18.02
CA LYS A 109 10.09 0.35 17.35
C LYS A 109 11.03 -0.42 18.27
#